data_AF-A0A317CWQ8-F1
#
_entry.id   AF-A0A317CWQ8-F1
#
_cell.length_a   1.000
_cell.length_b   1.000
_cell.length_c   1.000
_cell.angle_alpha   90.00
_cell.angle_beta   90.00
_cell.angle_gamma   90.00
#
_symmetry.space_group_name_H-M   'P 1'
#
loop_
_entity.id
_entity.type
_entity.pdbx_description
1 polymer ?
#
loop_
_entity_poly.entity_id
_entity_poly.type
_entity_poly.pdbx_seq_one_letter_code
_entity_poly.pdbx_strand_id
1 'polypeptide(L)'
;MKKALAIILLGIGLILTVYYGGRAVKTYLIIRTIEANIEEPVKLKRWMTIPYLSKTHNIPKDYLYQAINVPAKDNDKRSLRYLRKNYYDGDLEAILLAVQRAIADYDPGKL
;
A
#
# COMPACT_ATOMS: atom_id res chain seq x y z
N MET A 1 -10.51 -36.72 20.68
CA MET A 1 -9.92 -35.39 20.97
C MET A 1 -8.74 -35.03 20.07
N LYS A 2 -7.73 -35.90 19.87
CA LYS A 2 -6.54 -35.58 19.04
C LYS A 2 -6.82 -35.24 17.57
N LYS A 3 -7.83 -35.87 16.95
CA LYS A 3 -8.22 -35.65 15.54
C LYS A 3 -8.83 -34.26 15.29
N ALA A 4 -9.64 -33.76 16.23
CA ALA A 4 -10.22 -32.41 16.13
C ALA A 4 -9.15 -31.31 16.26
N LEU A 5 -8.17 -31.52 17.15
CA LEU A 5 -7.02 -30.62 17.29
C LEU A 5 -6.23 -30.51 15.98
N ALA A 6 -5.96 -31.65 15.33
CA ALA A 6 -5.24 -31.68 14.06
C ALA A 6 -5.97 -30.92 12.94
N ILE A 7 -7.30 -31.05 12.87
CA ILE A 7 -8.14 -30.36 11.87
C ILE A 7 -8.11 -28.84 12.10
N ILE A 8 -8.18 -28.40 13.36
CA ILE A 8 -8.11 -26.97 13.70
C ILE A 8 -6.73 -26.38 13.34
N LEU A 9 -5.64 -27.08 13.67
CA LEU A 9 -4.29 -26.63 13.31
C LEU A 9 -4.09 -26.54 11.79
N LEU A 10 -4.61 -27.51 11.03
CA LEU A 10 -4.58 -27.47 9.56
C LEU A 10 -5.39 -26.29 9.00
N GLY A 11 -6.58 -26.03 9.56
CA GLY A 11 -7.39 -24.88 9.16
C GLY A 11 -6.69 -23.55 9.42
N ILE A 12 -6.08 -23.38 10.59
CA ILE A 12 -5.31 -22.18 10.93
C ILE A 12 -4.11 -22.02 9.99
N GLY A 13 -3.37 -23.10 9.74
CA GLY A 13 -2.26 -23.10 8.80
C GLY A 13 -2.68 -22.65 7.40
N LEU A 14 -3.79 -23.20 6.89
CA LEU A 14 -4.33 -22.83 5.58
C LEU A 14 -4.71 -21.35 5.51
N ILE A 15 -5.39 -20.83 6.54
CA ILE A 15 -5.77 -19.42 6.62
C ILE A 15 -4.53 -18.52 6.61
N LEU A 16 -3.51 -18.86 7.40
CA LEU A 16 -2.26 -18.13 7.43
C LEU A 16 -1.55 -18.19 6.07
N THR A 17 -1.46 -19.36 5.44
CA THR A 17 -0.82 -19.51 4.12
C THR A 17 -1.54 -18.70 3.04
N VAL A 18 -2.87 -18.67 3.02
CA VAL A 18 -3.63 -17.87 2.06
C VAL A 18 -3.47 -16.37 2.33
N TYR A 19 -3.53 -15.95 3.61
CA TYR A 19 -3.36 -14.55 4.00
C TYR A 19 -1.96 -14.02 3.69
N TYR A 20 -0.91 -14.71 4.14
CA TYR A 20 0.48 -14.31 3.92
C TYR A 20 0.93 -14.57 2.48
N GLY A 21 0.48 -15.66 1.85
CA GLY A 21 0.78 -15.97 0.45
C GLY A 21 0.16 -14.95 -0.51
N GLY A 22 -1.10 -14.57 -0.29
CA GLY A 22 -1.76 -13.51 -1.06
C GLY A 22 -1.07 -12.16 -0.92
N ARG A 23 -0.57 -11.82 0.28
CA ARG A 23 0.24 -10.62 0.52
C ARG A 23 1.55 -10.64 -0.26
N ALA A 24 2.29 -11.76 -0.22
CA ALA A 24 3.58 -11.90 -0.89
C ALA A 24 3.46 -11.82 -2.43
N VAL A 25 2.44 -12.48 -3.01
CA VAL A 25 2.21 -12.47 -4.46
C VAL A 25 1.79 -11.08 -4.94
N LYS A 26 0.94 -10.37 -4.20
CA LYS A 26 0.61 -8.97 -4.51
C LYS A 26 1.83 -8.07 -4.47
N THR A 27 2.76 -8.25 -3.53
CA THR A 27 3.99 -7.45 -3.50
C THR A 27 4.88 -7.73 -4.71
N TYR A 28 5.10 -9.01 -5.04
CA TYR A 28 6.00 -9.40 -6.12
C TYR A 28 5.51 -8.99 -7.51
N LEU A 29 4.23 -9.22 -7.81
CA LEU A 29 3.67 -8.88 -9.12
C LEU A 29 3.78 -7.39 -9.42
N ILE A 30 3.71 -6.56 -8.40
CA ILE A 30 3.60 -5.14 -8.63
C ILE A 30 4.95 -4.41 -8.52
N ILE A 31 5.93 -4.95 -7.79
CA ILE A 31 7.33 -4.48 -7.93
C ILE A 31 7.78 -4.63 -9.39
N ARG A 32 7.46 -5.78 -10.02
CA ARG A 32 7.83 -6.05 -11.41
C ARG A 32 7.16 -5.09 -12.41
N THR A 33 5.89 -4.71 -12.18
CA THR A 33 5.17 -3.77 -13.05
C THR A 33 5.66 -2.33 -12.89
N ILE A 34 6.06 -1.93 -11.68
CA ILE A 34 6.60 -0.59 -11.38
C ILE A 34 8.02 -0.43 -11.93
N GLU A 35 8.90 -1.41 -11.71
CA GLU A 35 10.28 -1.37 -12.23
C GLU A 35 10.32 -1.35 -13.76
N ALA A 36 9.33 -1.95 -14.42
CA ALA A 36 9.27 -1.98 -15.89
C ALA A 36 8.72 -0.68 -16.51
N ASN A 37 8.07 0.20 -15.74
CA ASN A 37 7.28 1.31 -16.29
C ASN A 37 7.61 2.68 -15.69
N ILE A 38 8.56 2.76 -14.74
CA ILE A 38 8.94 4.02 -14.10
C ILE A 38 10.39 4.35 -14.49
N GLU A 39 10.55 5.23 -15.48
CA GLU A 39 11.85 5.75 -15.92
C GLU A 39 12.58 6.54 -14.81
N GLU A 40 11.86 7.08 -13.81
CA GLU A 40 12.44 7.70 -12.61
C GLU A 40 11.64 7.38 -11.34
N PRO A 41 12.14 6.53 -10.42
CA PRO A 41 11.44 6.21 -9.19
C PRO A 41 11.29 7.47 -8.33
N VAL A 42 10.04 7.88 -8.08
CA VAL A 42 9.72 9.01 -7.20
C VAL A 42 10.37 8.78 -5.83
N LYS A 43 11.26 9.70 -5.42
CA LYS A 43 11.96 9.63 -4.12
C LYS A 43 11.01 9.97 -2.96
N LEU A 44 10.22 8.99 -2.54
CA LEU A 44 9.32 9.12 -1.40
C LEU A 44 10.10 9.12 -0.08
N LYS A 45 9.88 10.12 0.76
CA LYS A 45 10.46 10.23 2.10
C LYS A 45 9.40 9.97 3.17
N ARG A 46 9.78 9.26 4.24
CA ARG A 46 8.87 8.84 5.34
C ARG A 46 8.13 10.00 6.04
N TRP A 47 8.69 11.21 5.99
CA TRP A 47 8.09 12.40 6.59
C TRP A 47 7.08 13.10 5.69
N MET A 48 7.04 12.77 4.39
CA MET A 48 6.10 13.37 3.44
C MET A 48 4.65 13.07 3.85
N THR A 49 3.74 13.95 3.45
CA THR A 49 2.30 13.80 3.65
C THR A 49 1.61 13.64 2.29
N ILE A 50 0.39 13.10 2.27
CA ILE A 50 -0.40 12.98 1.04
C ILE A 50 -0.67 14.36 0.41
N PRO A 51 -1.04 15.42 1.16
CA PRO A 51 -1.20 16.75 0.56
C PRO A 51 0.09 17.34 -0.01
N TYR A 52 1.25 17.01 0.54
CA TYR A 52 2.54 17.41 -0.04
C TYR A 52 2.76 16.74 -1.40
N LEU A 53 2.56 15.42 -1.47
CA LEU A 53 2.71 14.65 -2.70
C LEU A 53 1.71 15.07 -3.78
N SER A 54 0.46 15.32 -3.38
CA SER A 54 -0.60 15.87 -4.22
C SER A 54 -0.14 17.15 -4.92
N LYS A 55 0.46 18.10 -4.17
CA LYS A 55 0.96 19.35 -4.75
C LYS A 55 2.20 19.14 -5.62
N THR A 56 3.15 18.33 -5.17
CA THR A 56 4.42 18.10 -5.88
C THR A 56 4.22 17.40 -7.23
N HIS A 57 3.27 16.46 -7.29
CA HIS A 57 2.99 15.67 -8.50
C HIS A 57 1.74 16.15 -9.26
N ASN A 58 1.11 17.24 -8.81
CA ASN A 58 -0.13 17.78 -9.38
C ASN A 58 -1.27 16.75 -9.48
N ILE A 59 -1.43 15.92 -8.44
CA ILE A 59 -2.43 14.85 -8.35
C ILE A 59 -3.49 15.23 -7.32
N PRO A 60 -4.79 14.99 -7.55
CA PRO A 60 -5.83 15.19 -6.56
C PRO A 60 -5.55 14.40 -5.28
N LYS A 61 -5.59 15.09 -4.14
CA LYS A 61 -5.36 14.44 -2.83
C LYS A 61 -6.33 13.28 -2.58
N ASP A 62 -7.59 13.44 -3.00
CA ASP A 62 -8.65 12.45 -2.75
C ASP A 62 -8.38 11.17 -3.54
N TYR A 63 -7.84 11.29 -4.76
CA TYR A 63 -7.37 10.15 -5.55
C TYR A 63 -6.23 9.40 -4.83
N LEU A 64 -5.23 10.13 -4.33
CA LEU A 64 -4.12 9.50 -3.60
C LEU A 64 -4.60 8.77 -2.34
N TYR A 65 -5.51 9.38 -1.56
CA TYR A 65 -6.11 8.75 -0.37
C TYR A 65 -6.92 7.49 -0.69
N GLN A 66 -7.71 7.55 -1.76
CA GLN A 66 -8.49 6.42 -2.24
C GLN A 66 -7.58 5.28 -2.70
N ALA A 67 -6.51 5.58 -3.44
CA ALA A 67 -5.55 4.59 -3.94
C ALA A 67 -4.81 3.85 -2.81
N ILE A 68 -4.54 4.53 -1.70
CA ILE A 68 -3.92 3.93 -0.51
C ILE A 68 -4.94 3.39 0.51
N ASN A 69 -6.24 3.47 0.21
CA ASN A 69 -7.33 3.04 1.10
C ASN A 69 -7.26 3.66 2.52
N VAL A 70 -6.90 4.94 2.60
CA VAL A 70 -6.84 5.71 3.85
C VAL A 70 -7.85 6.85 3.77
N PRO A 71 -8.70 7.07 4.79
CA PRO A 71 -9.61 8.22 4.78
C PRO A 71 -8.83 9.54 4.87
N ALA A 72 -9.14 10.50 4.00
CA ALA A 72 -8.51 11.84 4.03
C ALA A 72 -8.83 12.61 5.33
N LYS A 73 -10.06 12.41 5.84
CA LYS A 73 -10.53 13.01 7.09
C LYS A 73 -9.61 12.57 8.23
N ASP A 74 -9.05 13.56 8.94
CA ASP A 74 -8.08 13.43 10.05
C ASP A 74 -6.64 13.03 9.68
N ASN A 75 -6.36 12.75 8.40
CA ASN A 75 -5.05 12.29 7.93
C ASN A 75 -4.26 13.30 7.09
N ASP A 76 -4.85 14.44 6.70
CA ASP A 76 -4.20 15.49 5.89
C ASP A 76 -2.88 16.04 6.45
N LYS A 77 -2.73 16.04 7.77
CA LYS A 77 -1.50 16.51 8.43
C LYS A 77 -0.57 15.37 8.83
N ARG A 78 -0.92 14.12 8.51
CA ARG A 78 -0.19 12.94 8.93
C ARG A 78 0.85 12.54 7.89
N SER A 79 2.03 12.17 8.37
CA SER A 79 3.10 11.68 7.51
C SER A 79 2.86 10.25 7.08
N LEU A 80 3.49 9.83 5.99
CA LEU A 80 3.51 8.42 5.56
C LEU A 80 3.97 7.49 6.69
N ARG A 81 4.91 7.93 7.55
CA ARG A 81 5.31 7.15 8.75
C ARG A 81 4.15 6.91 9.72
N TYR A 82 3.29 7.90 9.92
CA TYR A 82 2.10 7.76 10.76
C TYR A 82 1.07 6.86 10.08
N LEU A 83 0.78 7.09 8.80
CA LEU A 83 -0.19 6.28 8.05
C LEU A 83 0.22 4.81 8.01
N ARG A 84 1.51 4.55 7.78
CA ARG A 84 2.11 3.22 7.89
C ARG A 84 1.76 2.51 9.21
N LYS A 85 1.94 3.22 10.33
CA LYS A 85 1.75 2.63 11.67
C LYS A 85 0.29 2.29 11.94
N ASN A 86 -0.65 3.09 11.41
CA ASN A 86 -2.06 2.98 11.74
C ASN A 86 -2.90 2.23 10.70
N TYR A 87 -2.44 2.12 9.45
CA TYR A 87 -3.21 1.55 8.34
C TYR A 87 -2.52 0.39 7.60
N TYR A 88 -1.22 0.18 7.83
CA TYR A 88 -0.41 -0.81 7.11
C TYR A 88 0.36 -1.76 8.04
N ASP A 89 -0.08 -1.92 9.30
CA ASP A 89 0.58 -2.78 10.30
C ASP A 89 2.08 -2.50 10.51
N GLY A 90 2.54 -1.27 10.20
CA GLY A 90 3.95 -0.91 10.27
C GLY A 90 4.78 -1.26 9.03
N ASP A 91 4.18 -1.83 7.99
CA ASP A 91 4.83 -2.16 6.71
C ASP A 91 5.11 -0.89 5.89
N LEU A 92 6.36 -0.44 5.93
CA LEU A 92 6.79 0.78 5.25
C LEU A 92 6.82 0.61 3.74
N GLU A 93 7.18 -0.56 3.25
CA GLU A 93 7.28 -0.80 1.81
C GLU A 93 5.90 -0.81 1.19
N ALA A 94 4.91 -1.44 1.85
CA ALA A 94 3.54 -1.48 1.34
C ALA A 94 2.94 -0.09 1.10
N ILE A 95 3.10 0.86 2.02
CA ILE A 95 2.58 2.22 1.84
C ILE A 95 3.36 3.01 0.78
N LEU A 96 4.69 2.91 0.77
CA LEU A 96 5.50 3.64 -0.21
C LEU A 96 5.20 3.15 -1.62
N LEU A 97 5.06 1.84 -1.78
CA LEU A 97 4.74 1.20 -3.04
C LEU A 97 3.32 1.54 -3.50
N ALA A 98 2.35 1.57 -2.60
CA ALA A 98 0.98 2.00 -2.92
C ALA A 98 0.94 3.46 -3.39
N VAL A 99 1.66 4.36 -2.72
CA VAL A 99 1.78 5.76 -3.11
C VAL A 99 2.49 5.91 -4.46
N GLN A 100 3.60 5.19 -4.67
CA GLN A 100 4.35 5.25 -5.91
C GLN A 100 3.53 4.78 -7.11
N ARG A 101 2.73 3.73 -6.96
CA ARG A 101 1.76 3.30 -7.98
C ARG A 101 0.71 4.35 -8.24
N ALA A 102 0.12 4.90 -7.20
CA ALA A 102 -0.90 5.93 -7.37
C ALA A 102 -0.34 7.12 -8.16
N ILE A 103 0.93 7.49 -7.95
CA ILE A 103 1.58 8.55 -8.72
C ILE A 103 1.84 8.12 -10.17
N ALA A 104 2.28 6.88 -10.39
CA ALA A 104 2.60 6.36 -11.73
C ALA A 104 1.34 6.07 -12.58
N ASP A 105 0.27 5.61 -11.96
CA ASP A 105 -0.99 5.25 -12.62
C ASP A 105 -1.87 6.48 -12.92
N TYR A 106 -1.58 7.62 -12.28
CA TYR A 106 -2.36 8.83 -12.46
C TYR A 106 -2.07 9.48 -13.83
N ASP A 107 -3.04 9.38 -14.73
CA ASP A 107 -3.06 10.06 -16.02
C ASP A 107 -4.14 11.15 -15.99
N PRO A 108 -3.77 12.45 -16.06
CA PRO A 108 -4.72 13.56 -16.03
C PRO A 108 -5.69 13.58 -17.22
N GLY A 109 -5.44 12.79 -18.28
CA GLY A 109 -6.31 12.65 -19.46
C GLY A 109 -7.38 11.55 -19.36
N LYS A 110 -7.45 10.78 -18.26
CA LYS A 110 -8.40 9.66 -18.06
C LYS A 110 -9.55 9.95 -17.09
N LEU A 111 -9.81 11.22 -16.77
CA LEU A 111 -10.93 11.65 -15.90
C LEU A 111 -12.13 12.14 -16.72
#